data_AF-A0A7C6MG31-F1
#
_entry.id   AF-A0A7C6MG31-F1
#
_cell.length_a   1.000
_cell.length_b   1.000
_cell.length_c   1.000
_cell.angle_alpha   90.00
_cell.angle_beta   90.00
_cell.angle_gamma   90.00
#
_symmetry.space_group_name_H-M   'P 1'
#
loop_
_entity.id
_entity.type
_entity.pdbx_description
1 polymer ?
#
loop_
_entity_poly.entity_id
_entity_poly.type
_entity_poly.pdbx_seq_one_letter_code
_entity_poly.pdbx_strand_id
1 'polypeptide(L)'
;THLDHVASRERATRPSEEPAAAAATRREAHEADIAFLTEVLQPTGGARDRFALLGFLGLLDAAGAAWADDGCPEYDRHPLVEAALGALQGALGDWRR
;
A
#
# COMPACT_ATOMS: atom_id res chain seq x y z
N THR A 1 17.21 -3.54 15.95
CA THR A 1 16.12 -2.54 15.80
C THR A 1 14.78 -3.26 15.85
N HIS A 2 13.63 -2.60 16.08
CA HIS A 2 12.32 -3.29 16.22
C HIS A 2 12.00 -4.29 15.09
N LEU A 3 12.58 -4.15 13.90
CA LEU A 3 12.39 -5.04 12.75
C LEU A 3 13.26 -6.30 12.70
N ASP A 4 14.18 -6.52 13.67
CA ASP A 4 15.08 -7.69 13.64
C ASP A 4 14.29 -9.02 13.66
N HIS A 5 13.12 -9.01 14.30
CA HIS A 5 12.20 -10.15 14.34
C HIS A 5 11.64 -10.57 12.97
N VAL A 6 11.64 -9.65 11.99
CA VAL A 6 11.19 -9.92 10.62
C VAL A 6 12.23 -10.78 9.87
N ALA A 7 13.53 -10.55 10.14
CA ALA A 7 14.61 -11.33 9.55
C ALA A 7 14.70 -12.75 10.13
N SER A 8 14.30 -12.93 11.40
CA SER A 8 14.27 -14.23 12.07
C SER A 8 13.04 -15.08 11.74
N ARG A 9 12.00 -14.52 11.12
CA ARG A 9 10.88 -15.31 10.59
C ARG A 9 11.33 -15.96 9.29
N GLU A 10 11.43 -17.30 9.26
CA GLU A 10 11.35 -18.01 7.97
C GLU A 10 10.14 -17.47 7.22
N ARG A 11 10.37 -17.02 5.96
CA ARG A 11 9.44 -16.29 5.09
C ARG A 11 7.98 -16.55 5.51
N ALA A 12 7.44 -15.67 6.36
CA ALA A 12 6.22 -15.98 7.10
C ALA A 12 5.17 -16.43 6.09
N THR A 13 4.65 -17.65 6.27
CA THR A 13 3.57 -18.20 5.46
C THR A 13 2.49 -17.14 5.37
N ARG A 14 2.29 -16.58 4.16
CA ARG A 14 1.16 -15.71 3.87
C ARG A 14 -0.10 -16.46 4.31
N PRO A 15 -1.11 -15.83 4.94
CA PRO A 15 -2.37 -16.49 5.20
C PRO A 15 -2.85 -17.13 3.89
N SER A 16 -2.76 -18.45 3.84
CA SER A 16 -2.93 -19.24 2.62
C SER A 16 -4.42 -19.56 2.46
N GLU A 17 -5.21 -18.54 2.14
CA GLU A 17 -6.57 -18.74 1.63
C GLU A 17 -6.72 -18.23 0.20
N GLU A 18 -5.82 -17.35 -0.25
CA GLU A 18 -5.87 -16.82 -1.61
C GLU A 18 -5.19 -17.77 -2.62
N PRO A 19 -5.87 -18.14 -3.73
CA PRO A 19 -5.25 -18.88 -4.83
C PRO A 19 -4.02 -18.15 -5.38
N ALA A 20 -2.96 -18.91 -5.69
CA ALA A 20 -1.70 -18.34 -6.20
C ALA A 20 -1.89 -17.45 -7.44
N ALA A 21 -2.88 -17.75 -8.28
CA ALA A 21 -3.24 -16.94 -9.44
C ALA A 21 -3.80 -15.55 -9.04
N ALA A 22 -4.69 -15.47 -8.06
CA ALA A 22 -5.23 -14.21 -7.57
C ALA A 22 -4.13 -13.34 -6.92
N ALA A 23 -3.22 -13.97 -6.17
CA ALA A 23 -2.06 -13.30 -5.62
C ALA A 23 -1.10 -12.75 -6.70
N ALA A 24 -0.94 -13.47 -7.82
CA ALA A 24 -0.14 -13.02 -8.95
C ALA A 24 -0.80 -11.81 -9.63
N THR A 25 -2.11 -11.86 -9.88
CA THR A 25 -2.87 -10.74 -10.46
C THR A 25 -2.80 -9.50 -9.57
N ARG A 26 -2.97 -9.63 -8.24
CA ARG A 26 -2.84 -8.47 -7.33
C ARG A 26 -1.44 -7.89 -7.39
N ARG A 27 -0.42 -8.74 -7.44
CA ARG A 27 0.96 -8.29 -7.55
C ARG A 27 1.21 -7.53 -8.86
N GLU A 28 0.72 -8.03 -9.98
CA GLU A 28 0.82 -7.36 -11.29
C GLU A 28 0.11 -6.00 -11.28
N ALA A 29 -1.09 -5.93 -10.68
CA ALA A 29 -1.82 -4.68 -10.50
C ALA A 29 -1.01 -3.69 -9.64
N HIS A 30 -0.46 -4.13 -8.52
CA HIS A 30 0.39 -3.27 -7.67
C HIS A 30 1.66 -2.80 -8.37
N GLU A 31 2.28 -3.63 -9.21
CA GLU A 31 3.45 -3.24 -10.01
C GLU A 31 3.07 -2.13 -11.01
N ALA A 32 1.89 -2.22 -11.65
CA ALA A 32 1.37 -1.16 -12.52
C ALA A 32 1.02 0.12 -11.74
N ASP A 33 0.38 0.01 -10.58
CA ASP A 33 0.03 1.15 -9.74
C ASP A 33 1.28 1.87 -9.20
N ILE A 34 2.32 1.13 -8.81
CA ILE A 34 3.61 1.71 -8.40
C ILE A 34 4.24 2.47 -9.57
N ALA A 35 4.20 1.92 -10.78
CA ALA A 35 4.74 2.58 -11.96
C ALA A 35 4.00 3.91 -12.23
N PHE A 36 2.66 3.88 -12.19
CA PHE A 36 1.82 5.07 -12.34
C PHE A 36 2.09 6.11 -11.25
N LEU A 37 2.10 5.71 -9.97
CA LEU A 37 2.38 6.62 -8.86
C LEU A 37 3.79 7.20 -8.94
N THR A 38 4.78 6.44 -9.40
CA THR A 38 6.14 6.95 -9.61
C THR A 38 6.18 8.01 -10.70
N GLU A 39 5.44 7.82 -11.80
CA GLU A 39 5.33 8.81 -12.88
C GLU A 39 4.66 10.09 -12.40
N VAL A 40 3.54 9.97 -11.67
CA VAL A 40 2.74 11.13 -11.23
C VAL A 40 3.42 11.91 -10.10
N LEU A 41 4.00 11.20 -9.12
CA LEU A 41 4.53 11.82 -7.90
C LEU A 41 6.01 12.20 -8.03
N GLN A 42 6.71 11.65 -9.02
CA GLN A 42 8.14 11.84 -9.26
C GLN A 42 9.00 11.79 -7.98
N PRO A 43 8.89 10.71 -7.17
CA PRO A 43 9.66 10.59 -5.95
C PRO A 43 11.17 10.50 -6.25
N THR A 44 12.01 10.73 -5.23
CA THR A 44 13.47 10.73 -5.36
C THR A 44 14.06 9.37 -5.76
N GLY A 45 13.29 8.29 -5.62
CA GLY A 45 13.68 6.92 -5.98
C GLY A 45 14.44 6.18 -4.87
N GLY A 46 14.53 6.77 -3.67
CA GLY A 46 15.18 6.16 -2.52
C GLY A 46 14.40 4.96 -1.95
N ALA A 47 15.06 4.17 -1.09
CA ALA A 47 14.41 3.05 -0.40
C ALA A 47 13.18 3.47 0.42
N ARG A 48 13.21 4.69 0.99
CA ARG A 48 12.07 5.28 1.71
C ARG A 48 10.86 5.43 0.80
N ASP A 49 11.04 5.99 -0.39
CA ASP A 49 9.96 6.22 -1.35
C ASP A 49 9.35 4.91 -1.83
N ARG A 50 10.21 3.91 -2.10
CA ARG A 50 9.74 2.56 -2.44
C ARG A 50 8.85 1.97 -1.35
N PHE A 51 9.27 2.07 -0.08
CA PHE A 51 8.45 1.57 1.03
C PHE A 51 7.19 2.42 1.28
N ALA A 52 7.23 3.72 0.98
CA ALA A 52 6.06 4.59 1.04
C ALA A 52 4.99 4.17 0.02
N LEU A 53 5.37 3.92 -1.24
CA LEU A 53 4.45 3.46 -2.28
C LEU A 53 3.88 2.07 -1.97
N LEU A 54 4.72 1.13 -1.53
CA LEU A 54 4.28 -0.21 -1.11
C LEU A 54 3.31 -0.15 0.07
N GLY A 55 3.61 0.67 1.08
CA GLY A 55 2.75 0.85 2.25
C GLY A 55 1.42 1.51 1.91
N PHE A 56 1.42 2.48 1.00
CA PHE A 56 0.21 3.15 0.53
C PHE A 56 -0.76 2.20 -0.17
N LEU A 57 -0.28 1.35 -1.09
CA LEU A 57 -1.14 0.35 -1.74
C LEU A 57 -1.70 -0.66 -0.75
N GLY A 58 -0.86 -1.13 0.19
CA GLY A 58 -1.33 -2.02 1.26
C GLY A 58 -2.40 -1.39 2.16
N LEU A 59 -2.31 -0.08 2.40
CA LEU A 59 -3.34 0.68 3.13
C LEU A 59 -4.63 0.79 2.32
N LEU A 60 -4.54 1.11 1.02
CA LEU A 60 -5.72 1.20 0.15
C LEU A 60 -6.45 -0.14 0.03
N ASP A 61 -5.73 -1.24 -0.11
CA ASP A 61 -6.31 -2.59 -0.12
C ASP A 61 -7.08 -2.86 1.18
N ALA A 62 -6.45 -2.64 2.33
CA ALA A 62 -7.04 -2.95 3.62
C ALA A 62 -8.23 -2.04 3.94
N ALA A 63 -8.08 -0.73 3.73
CA ALA A 63 -9.15 0.24 3.97
C ALA A 63 -10.30 0.08 2.97
N GLY A 64 -9.99 -0.19 1.70
CA GLY A 64 -10.98 -0.43 0.66
C GLY A 64 -11.77 -1.71 0.89
N ALA A 65 -11.11 -2.80 1.34
CA ALA A 65 -11.78 -4.03 1.73
C ALA A 65 -12.73 -3.80 2.92
N ALA A 66 -12.26 -3.12 3.98
CA ALA A 66 -13.11 -2.78 5.13
C ALA A 66 -14.31 -1.91 4.74
N TRP A 67 -14.10 -0.88 3.91
CA TRP A 67 -15.17 -0.02 3.41
C TRP A 67 -16.18 -0.78 2.54
N ALA A 68 -15.71 -1.72 1.72
CA ALA A 68 -16.57 -2.59 0.91
C ALA A 68 -17.37 -3.58 1.76
N ASP A 69 -16.76 -4.17 2.79
CA ASP A 69 -17.43 -5.08 3.73
C ASP A 69 -18.56 -4.37 4.49
N ASP A 70 -18.40 -3.07 4.78
CA ASP A 70 -19.43 -2.22 5.39
C ASP A 70 -20.49 -1.70 4.38
N GLY A 71 -20.41 -2.10 3.11
CA GLY A 71 -21.38 -1.75 2.07
C GLY A 71 -21.12 -0.41 1.35
N CYS A 72 -19.88 0.06 1.36
CA CYS A 72 -19.42 1.31 0.74
C CYS A 72 -20.23 2.56 1.18
N PRO A 73 -20.36 2.84 2.49
CA PRO A 73 -21.05 4.03 2.96
C PRO A 73 -20.41 5.32 2.39
N GLU A 74 -21.22 6.16 1.75
CA GLU A 74 -20.74 7.39 1.09
C GLU A 74 -20.08 8.35 2.09
N TYR A 75 -20.53 8.37 3.36
CA TYR A 75 -19.97 9.24 4.39
C TYR A 75 -18.54 8.88 4.80
N ASP A 76 -18.10 7.63 4.58
CA ASP A 76 -16.73 7.19 4.87
C ASP A 76 -15.77 7.35 3.68
N ARG A 77 -16.32 7.59 2.47
CA ARG A 77 -15.52 7.76 1.25
C ARG A 77 -14.48 8.87 1.40
N HIS A 78 -14.88 10.02 1.94
CA HIS A 78 -13.97 11.15 2.10
C HIS A 78 -12.95 10.92 3.24
N PRO A 79 -13.34 10.50 4.46
CA PRO A 79 -12.39 10.09 5.49
C PRO A 79 -11.34 9.07 5.04
N LEU A 80 -11.74 8.07 4.25
CA LEU A 80 -10.81 7.07 3.69
C LEU A 80 -9.77 7.73 2.79
N VAL A 81 -10.20 8.58 1.86
CA VAL A 81 -9.29 9.31 0.96
C VAL A 81 -8.34 10.21 1.75
N GLU A 82 -8.82 10.94 2.74
CA GLU A 82 -7.97 11.78 3.60
C GLU A 82 -6.92 10.97 4.35
N ALA A 83 -7.32 9.84 4.95
CA ALA A 83 -6.39 8.95 5.66
C ALA A 83 -5.31 8.38 4.73
N ALA A 84 -5.70 7.94 3.52
CA ALA A 84 -4.77 7.39 2.55
C ALA A 84 -3.77 8.45 2.04
N LEU A 85 -4.25 9.65 1.70
CA LEU A 85 -3.38 10.75 1.26
C LEU A 85 -2.46 11.24 2.38
N GLY A 86 -2.98 11.35 3.61
CA GLY A 86 -2.18 11.75 4.77
C GLY A 86 -1.04 10.76 5.07
N ALA A 87 -1.32 9.46 4.98
CA ALA A 87 -0.31 8.42 5.13
C ALA A 87 0.77 8.50 4.04
N LEU A 88 0.36 8.67 2.77
CA LEU A 88 1.28 8.79 1.64
C LEU A 88 2.17 10.02 1.77
N GLN A 89 1.58 11.19 2.04
CA GLN A 89 2.30 12.45 2.20
C GLN A 89 3.29 12.38 3.37
N GLY A 90 2.87 11.83 4.52
CA GLY A 90 3.76 11.65 5.66
C GLY A 90 4.93 10.71 5.36
N ALA A 91 4.67 9.63 4.61
CA ALA A 91 5.70 8.66 4.24
C ALA A 91 6.70 9.24 3.25
N LEU A 92 6.25 9.94 2.20
CA LEU A 92 7.12 10.56 1.19
C LEU A 92 7.84 11.82 1.69
N GLY A 93 7.22 12.61 2.58
CA GLY A 93 7.75 13.90 3.00
C GLY A 93 7.70 14.93 1.87
N ASP A 94 8.72 15.80 1.79
CA ASP A 94 8.82 16.82 0.73
C ASP A 94 9.20 16.20 -0.62
N TRP A 95 8.24 15.55 -1.26
CA TRP A 95 8.31 14.94 -2.60
C TRP A 95 8.52 15.91 -3.77
N ARG A 96 8.44 17.22 -3.54
CA ARG A 96 8.64 18.24 -4.57
C ARG A 96 10.06 18.80 -4.44
N ARG A 97 11.04 18.15 -5.09
CA ARG A 97 12.39 18.68 -5.29
C ARG A 97 12.71 18.78 -6.77
#